data_AF-Q13YS6-F1
#
_entry.id   AF-Q13YS6-F1
#
_cell.length_a   1.000
_cell.length_b   1.000
_cell.length_c   1.000
_cell.angle_alpha   90.00
_cell.angle_beta   90.00
_cell.angle_gamma   90.00
#
_symmetry.space_group_name_H-M   'P 1'
#
loop_
_entity.id
_entity.type
_entity.pdbx_description
1 polymer ?
#
loop_
_entity_poly.entity_id
_entity_poly.type
_entity_poly.pdbx_seq_one_letter_code
_entity_poly.pdbx_strand_id
1 'polypeptide(L)'
;MTPPICHFYLRHVVALLVATVAAFSLGCLFTTKYHAKTPASENKNVYRRTGEADVDESAASDNPYSPSSPMRREYDEFRKWVWENKKIVALSPSGNPQDLLDLSGTLEAKGVSKISTELLEQRLSSVNKIIASLDAHTCSTLIRGGFNLSEFTIQAFPVMNSFDEGEAKAWIQVNKAAIEAQLAGSPNIVLSTEDATLAIIKIARLSNASQSKIYFSGLASLKTASDEDACATARTLYSKGNALPEPYRGHIARLLLTGRNGNEKIYHSE
;
A
#
# COMPACT_ATOMS: atom_id res chain seq x y z
N MET A 1 -8.96 -30.01 24.24
CA MET A 1 -10.21 -29.61 23.57
C MET A 1 -10.30 -28.10 23.56
N THR A 2 -9.92 -27.46 22.46
CA THR A 2 -10.10 -26.02 22.23
C THR A 2 -11.55 -25.75 21.83
N PRO A 3 -12.24 -24.75 22.42
CA PRO A 3 -13.67 -24.56 22.20
C PRO A 3 -13.95 -24.10 20.75
N PRO A 4 -15.00 -24.62 20.09
CA PRO A 4 -15.34 -24.32 18.69
C PRO A 4 -15.78 -22.88 18.44
N ILE A 5 -16.02 -22.10 19.51
CA ILE A 5 -16.46 -20.69 19.45
C ILE A 5 -15.37 -19.78 18.83
N CYS A 6 -14.09 -20.14 18.95
CA CYS A 6 -12.98 -19.34 18.41
C CYS A 6 -12.93 -19.32 16.88
N HIS A 7 -13.30 -20.41 16.21
CA HIS A 7 -13.21 -20.51 14.75
C HIS A 7 -14.30 -19.72 14.03
N PHE A 8 -15.52 -19.72 14.56
CA PHE A 8 -16.65 -19.00 13.94
C PHE A 8 -16.48 -17.48 14.04
N TYR A 9 -16.08 -16.99 15.23
CA TYR A 9 -15.82 -15.57 15.46
C TYR A 9 -14.64 -15.07 14.61
N LEU A 10 -13.59 -15.88 14.49
CA LEU A 10 -12.41 -15.50 13.72
C LEU A 10 -12.66 -15.48 12.21
N ARG A 11 -13.53 -16.35 11.67
CA ARG A 11 -13.98 -16.28 10.27
C ARG A 11 -14.71 -14.95 9.97
N HIS A 12 -15.51 -14.45 10.90
CA HIS A 12 -16.18 -13.16 10.76
C HIS A 12 -15.18 -12.00 10.81
N VAL A 13 -14.16 -12.09 11.67
CA VAL A 13 -13.06 -11.12 11.75
C VAL A 13 -12.24 -11.11 10.45
N VAL A 14 -11.91 -12.27 9.89
CA VAL A 14 -11.23 -12.38 8.59
C VAL A 14 -12.10 -11.78 7.48
N ALA A 15 -13.40 -12.06 7.45
CA ALA A 15 -14.33 -11.45 6.52
C ALA A 15 -14.36 -9.91 6.63
N LEU A 16 -14.32 -9.40 7.86
CA LEU A 16 -14.26 -7.98 8.14
C LEU A 16 -12.97 -7.37 7.57
N LEU A 17 -11.81 -7.99 7.82
CA LEU A 17 -10.51 -7.55 7.29
C LEU A 17 -10.45 -7.60 5.77
N VAL A 18 -10.94 -8.68 5.14
CA VAL A 18 -10.99 -8.80 3.67
C VAL A 18 -11.92 -7.73 3.06
N ALA A 19 -12.98 -7.34 3.76
CA ALA A 19 -13.90 -6.31 3.31
C ALA A 19 -13.35 -4.88 3.49
N THR A 20 -12.50 -4.64 4.50
CA THR A 20 -11.96 -3.32 4.86
C THR A 20 -10.57 -3.03 4.34
N VAL A 21 -9.77 -4.03 3.98
CA VAL A 21 -8.42 -3.76 3.48
C VAL A 21 -8.49 -3.22 2.04
N ALA A 22 -8.25 -1.93 1.90
CA ALA A 22 -7.96 -1.31 0.61
C ALA A 22 -6.68 -1.93 0.05
N ALA A 23 -6.73 -2.43 -1.19
CA ALA A 23 -5.54 -2.92 -1.87
C ALA A 23 -4.52 -1.77 -1.97
N PHE A 24 -3.28 -2.05 -1.57
CA PHE A 24 -2.18 -1.08 -1.50
C PHE A 24 -1.61 -0.82 -2.91
N SER A 25 -2.42 -0.19 -3.75
CA SER A 25 -2.07 0.08 -5.14
C SER A 25 -1.51 1.49 -5.28
N LEU A 26 -0.26 1.64 -4.83
CA LEU A 26 0.46 2.92 -4.86
C LEU A 26 0.81 3.38 -6.28
N GLY A 27 0.71 2.52 -7.30
CA GLY A 27 0.92 2.91 -8.69
C GLY A 27 0.04 4.05 -9.20
N CYS A 28 -1.22 4.14 -8.74
CA CYS A 28 -2.13 5.25 -9.09
C CYS A 28 -1.73 6.59 -8.45
N LEU A 29 -0.79 6.58 -7.51
CA LEU A 29 -0.64 7.63 -6.50
C LEU A 29 0.52 8.58 -6.79
N PHE A 30 1.24 8.37 -7.90
CA PHE A 30 2.41 9.16 -8.27
C PHE A 30 2.11 10.30 -9.27
N THR A 31 0.84 10.53 -9.58
CA THR A 31 0.39 11.32 -10.74
C THR A 31 -0.58 12.44 -10.41
N THR A 32 -1.23 12.45 -9.26
CA THR A 32 -2.06 13.59 -8.88
C THR A 32 -1.17 14.75 -8.44
N LYS A 33 -1.13 15.80 -9.26
CA LYS A 33 -0.45 17.06 -8.97
C LYS A 33 -0.67 17.49 -7.52
N TYR A 34 0.42 17.65 -6.77
CA TYR A 34 0.46 18.42 -5.54
C TYR A 34 0.18 19.89 -5.88
N HIS A 35 -1.09 20.28 -5.99
CA HIS A 35 -1.47 21.68 -5.77
C HIS A 35 -1.76 21.86 -4.29
N ALA A 36 -0.71 21.86 -3.48
CA ALA A 36 -0.78 22.52 -2.19
C ALA A 36 -0.94 24.02 -2.49
N LYS A 37 -2.18 24.53 -2.43
CA LYS A 37 -2.40 25.97 -2.23
C LYS A 37 -1.78 26.29 -0.87
N THR A 38 -0.59 26.86 -0.88
CA THR A 38 -0.11 27.66 0.24
C THR A 38 -1.20 28.69 0.54
N PRO A 39 -1.76 28.76 1.75
CA PRO A 39 -2.61 29.88 2.10
C PRO A 39 -1.73 31.13 2.00
N ALA A 40 -2.11 32.03 1.09
CA ALA A 40 -1.49 33.33 0.97
C ALA A 40 -1.68 34.07 2.30
N SER A 41 -0.66 34.02 3.17
CA SER A 41 -0.53 35.01 4.23
C SER A 41 0.06 36.25 3.58
N GLU A 42 -0.77 37.28 3.47
CA GLU A 42 -0.33 38.66 3.31
C GLU A 42 0.82 38.96 4.26
N ASN A 43 2.01 39.23 3.70
CA ASN A 43 2.79 40.35 4.19
C ASN A 43 3.71 40.87 3.08
N LYS A 44 3.28 41.99 2.50
CA LYS A 44 4.13 42.87 1.71
C LYS A 44 5.17 43.47 2.66
N ASN A 45 6.46 43.26 2.38
CA ASN A 45 7.44 44.32 2.10
C ASN A 45 8.89 43.93 2.43
N VAL A 46 9.79 44.43 1.56
CA VAL A 46 11.22 44.73 1.76
C VAL A 46 12.23 43.58 1.70
N TYR A 47 12.73 43.26 0.49
CA TYR A 47 14.03 43.79 0.01
C TYR A 47 14.24 43.43 -1.47
N ARG A 48 14.63 44.44 -2.27
CA ARG A 48 14.96 44.36 -3.70
C ARG A 48 16.47 44.53 -3.87
N ARG A 49 17.09 43.63 -4.64
CA ARG A 49 18.40 43.66 -5.39
C ARG A 49 19.08 42.29 -5.20
N THR A 50 19.67 41.59 -6.17
CA THR A 50 20.02 41.80 -7.59
C THR A 50 20.58 40.46 -8.08
N GLY A 51 20.33 40.07 -9.33
CA GLY A 51 21.06 38.99 -9.99
C GLY A 51 20.17 38.01 -10.75
N GLU A 52 19.98 38.26 -12.04
CA GLU A 52 19.45 37.30 -13.02
C GLU A 52 20.22 35.98 -12.94
N ALA A 53 19.49 34.92 -12.60
CA ALA A 53 19.59 33.67 -13.32
C ALA A 53 18.13 33.34 -13.68
N ASP A 54 17.78 33.50 -14.95
CA ASP A 54 16.60 32.87 -15.52
C ASP A 54 16.74 31.36 -15.27
N VAL A 55 16.11 30.89 -14.19
CA VAL A 55 15.94 29.47 -13.96
C VAL A 55 14.80 29.06 -14.86
N ASP A 56 15.20 28.53 -16.02
CA ASP A 56 14.37 27.81 -16.98
C ASP A 56 13.31 26.96 -16.24
N GLU A 57 12.11 27.51 -16.24
CA GLU A 57 10.92 27.01 -15.60
C GLU A 57 10.31 25.92 -16.50
N SER A 58 11.00 24.80 -16.76
CA SER A 58 10.40 23.74 -17.61
C SER A 58 10.85 22.27 -17.49
N ALA A 59 11.80 21.85 -16.63
CA ALA A 59 12.23 20.43 -16.64
C ALA A 59 12.48 19.72 -15.28
N ALA A 60 12.21 20.36 -14.14
CA ALA A 60 12.53 19.83 -12.80
C ALA A 60 11.31 19.33 -11.96
N SER A 61 10.12 19.14 -12.57
CA SER A 61 8.85 19.08 -11.82
C SER A 61 8.28 17.69 -11.46
N ASP A 62 8.80 16.55 -11.92
CA ASP A 62 7.97 15.32 -11.99
C ASP A 62 8.43 14.08 -11.20
N ASN A 63 9.39 14.18 -10.27
CA ASN A 63 9.78 13.07 -9.39
C ASN A 63 9.74 13.52 -7.90
N PRO A 64 8.93 12.89 -7.03
CA PRO A 64 8.76 13.35 -5.65
C PRO A 64 9.95 13.01 -4.73
N TYR A 65 10.96 12.28 -5.20
CA TYR A 65 12.08 11.80 -4.41
C TYR A 65 13.31 12.70 -4.50
N SER A 66 14.05 12.80 -3.39
CA SER A 66 15.27 13.60 -3.31
C SER A 66 16.35 13.07 -4.26
N PRO A 67 17.24 13.92 -4.80
CA PRO A 67 18.31 13.51 -5.72
C PRO A 67 19.18 12.34 -5.22
N SER A 68 19.38 12.26 -3.90
CA SER A 68 20.18 11.22 -3.24
C SER A 68 19.42 9.92 -2.96
N SER A 69 18.10 9.89 -3.12
CA SER A 69 17.30 8.71 -2.80
C SER A 69 17.42 7.66 -3.90
N PRO A 70 17.71 6.38 -3.57
CA PRO A 70 17.65 5.29 -4.55
C PRO A 70 16.29 5.20 -5.25
N MET A 71 15.20 5.53 -4.54
CA MET A 71 13.85 5.53 -5.10
C MET A 71 13.70 6.47 -6.30
N ARG A 72 14.47 7.57 -6.34
CA ARG A 72 14.41 8.52 -7.46
C ARG A 72 14.76 7.85 -8.78
N ARG A 73 15.89 7.13 -8.83
CA ARG A 73 16.34 6.41 -10.03
C ARG A 73 15.34 5.36 -10.46
N GLU A 74 14.89 4.52 -9.53
CA GLU A 74 13.94 3.44 -9.83
C GLU A 74 12.60 3.99 -10.32
N TYR A 75 12.15 5.13 -9.79
CA TYR A 75 10.95 5.82 -10.25
C TYR A 75 11.11 6.42 -11.66
N ASP A 76 12.26 7.03 -11.96
CA ASP A 76 12.55 7.55 -13.31
C ASP A 76 12.56 6.43 -14.36
N GLU A 77 13.19 5.29 -14.03
CA GLU A 77 13.18 4.10 -14.89
C GLU A 77 11.79 3.50 -15.05
N PHE A 78 10.98 3.51 -13.99
CA PHE A 78 9.59 3.07 -14.05
C PHE A 78 8.77 3.96 -14.99
N ARG A 79 8.86 5.28 -14.86
CA ARG A 79 8.13 6.22 -15.72
C ARG A 79 8.50 6.05 -17.18
N LYS A 80 9.80 5.97 -17.48
CA LYS A 80 10.30 5.69 -18.82
C LYS A 80 9.72 4.39 -19.36
N TRP A 81 9.76 3.32 -18.56
CA TRP A 81 9.18 2.03 -18.94
C TRP A 81 7.67 2.14 -19.24
N VAL A 82 6.90 2.86 -18.42
CA VAL A 82 5.46 3.08 -18.67
C VAL A 82 5.23 3.77 -20.02
N TRP A 83 5.99 4.83 -20.31
CA TRP A 83 5.83 5.60 -21.56
C TRP A 83 6.25 4.82 -22.80
N GLU A 84 7.25 3.93 -22.68
CA GLU A 84 7.75 3.11 -23.79
C GLU A 84 7.01 1.77 -23.93
N ASN A 85 6.17 1.38 -22.95
CA ASN A 85 5.46 0.11 -22.98
C ASN A 85 4.32 0.14 -23.99
N LYS A 86 4.53 -0.52 -25.14
CA LYS A 86 3.56 -0.60 -26.25
C LYS A 86 2.17 -1.10 -25.83
N LYS A 87 2.07 -1.99 -24.85
CA LYS A 87 0.76 -2.50 -24.39
C LYS A 87 0.01 -1.44 -23.58
N ILE A 88 0.70 -0.66 -22.75
CA ILE A 88 0.08 0.45 -22.00
C ILE A 88 -0.30 1.57 -22.97
N VAL A 89 0.62 1.95 -23.87
CA VAL A 89 0.37 2.99 -24.89
C VAL A 89 -0.82 2.65 -25.77
N ALA A 90 -0.96 1.39 -26.22
CA ALA A 90 -2.10 0.95 -27.02
C ALA A 90 -3.46 1.05 -26.29
N LEU A 91 -3.45 1.13 -24.96
CA LEU A 91 -4.66 1.26 -24.13
C LEU A 91 -4.97 2.72 -23.76
N SER A 92 -4.07 3.67 -24.03
CA SER A 92 -4.27 5.09 -23.70
C SER A 92 -4.86 5.86 -24.88
N PRO A 93 -6.03 6.51 -24.73
CA PRO A 93 -6.66 7.27 -25.80
C PRO A 93 -5.88 8.53 -26.20
N SER A 94 -5.20 9.18 -25.25
CA SER A 94 -4.50 10.45 -25.46
C SER A 94 -3.02 10.27 -25.77
N GLY A 95 -2.43 9.16 -25.33
CA GLY A 95 -0.98 8.92 -25.38
C GLY A 95 -0.14 9.91 -24.58
N ASN A 96 -0.75 10.80 -23.79
CA ASN A 96 0.01 11.79 -23.03
C ASN A 96 0.71 11.10 -21.82
N PRO A 97 1.89 11.60 -21.38
CA PRO A 97 2.67 10.96 -20.32
C PRO A 97 1.94 10.77 -18.99
N GLN A 98 1.03 11.68 -18.65
CA GLN A 98 0.32 11.66 -17.37
C GLN A 98 -0.77 10.60 -17.35
N ASP A 99 -1.60 10.56 -18.39
CA ASP A 99 -2.66 9.57 -18.56
C ASP A 99 -2.08 8.14 -18.61
N LEU A 100 -0.88 7.97 -19.19
CA LEU A 100 -0.18 6.69 -19.19
C LEU A 100 0.22 6.25 -17.78
N LEU A 101 0.68 7.17 -16.94
CA LEU A 101 1.01 6.87 -15.55
C LEU A 101 -0.26 6.58 -14.73
N ASP A 102 -1.33 7.37 -14.88
CA ASP A 102 -2.64 7.12 -14.24
C ASP A 102 -3.22 5.74 -14.63
N LEU A 103 -3.15 5.41 -15.93
CA LEU A 103 -3.54 4.11 -16.44
C LEU A 103 -2.67 2.99 -15.85
N SER A 104 -1.35 3.19 -15.79
CA SER A 104 -0.41 2.21 -15.22
C SER A 104 -0.74 1.90 -13.77
N GLY A 105 -1.12 2.91 -12.98
CA GLY A 105 -1.57 2.71 -11.62
C GLY A 105 -2.85 1.89 -11.53
N THR A 106 -3.80 2.13 -12.44
CA THR A 106 -5.05 1.37 -12.48
C THR A 106 -4.80 -0.10 -12.85
N LEU A 107 -3.86 -0.33 -13.76
CA LEU A 107 -3.42 -1.68 -14.14
C LEU A 107 -2.71 -2.38 -12.99
N GLU A 108 -1.81 -1.68 -12.28
CA GLU A 108 -1.15 -2.19 -11.07
C GLU A 108 -2.22 -2.64 -10.07
N ALA A 109 -3.19 -1.77 -9.76
CA ALA A 109 -4.21 -2.04 -8.75
C ALA A 109 -5.01 -3.31 -9.03
N LYS A 110 -5.39 -3.51 -10.30
CA LYS A 110 -6.08 -4.73 -10.76
C LYS A 110 -5.15 -5.94 -10.80
N GLY A 111 -3.85 -5.71 -10.99
CA GLY A 111 -2.79 -6.70 -11.11
C GLY A 111 -2.29 -7.30 -9.81
N VAL A 112 -2.37 -6.60 -8.67
CA VAL A 112 -1.75 -7.06 -7.41
C VAL A 112 -2.25 -8.44 -6.97
N SER A 113 -3.52 -8.78 -7.21
CA SER A 113 -4.04 -10.12 -6.87
C SER A 113 -3.55 -11.25 -7.79
N LYS A 114 -2.86 -10.92 -8.89
CA LYS A 114 -2.43 -11.84 -9.95
C LYS A 114 -0.94 -12.17 -9.91
N ILE A 115 -0.14 -11.42 -9.14
CA ILE A 115 1.30 -11.67 -8.99
C ILE A 115 1.56 -12.78 -7.97
N SER A 116 2.78 -13.29 -7.93
CA SER A 116 3.19 -14.37 -7.01
C SER A 116 3.18 -13.94 -5.54
N THR A 117 3.11 -14.90 -4.63
CA THR A 117 3.05 -14.61 -3.19
C THR A 117 4.38 -14.07 -2.67
N GLU A 118 5.49 -14.52 -3.24
CA GLU A 118 6.85 -14.07 -2.89
C GLU A 118 7.04 -12.58 -3.17
N LEU A 119 6.49 -12.07 -4.28
CA LEU A 119 6.51 -10.64 -4.58
C LEU A 119 5.67 -9.84 -3.58
N LEU A 120 4.53 -10.38 -3.14
CA LEU A 120 3.71 -9.74 -2.12
C LEU A 120 4.42 -9.72 -0.76
N GLU A 121 5.17 -10.77 -0.40
CA GLU A 121 5.99 -10.77 0.82
C GLU A 121 7.07 -9.70 0.81
N GLN A 122 7.77 -9.52 -0.32
CA GLN A 122 8.73 -8.43 -0.47
C GLN A 122 8.05 -7.07 -0.28
N ARG A 123 6.87 -6.88 -0.89
CA ARG A 123 6.07 -5.66 -0.72
C ARG A 123 5.63 -5.46 0.72
N LEU A 124 5.27 -6.53 1.43
CA LEU A 124 4.82 -6.46 2.83
C LEU A 124 5.90 -5.84 3.73
N SER A 125 7.17 -6.14 3.51
CA SER A 125 8.28 -5.55 4.27
C SER A 125 8.33 -4.03 4.13
N SER A 126 8.26 -3.51 2.91
CA SER A 126 8.24 -2.07 2.64
C SER A 126 6.96 -1.40 3.16
N VAL A 127 5.79 -2.04 2.98
CA VAL A 127 4.53 -1.51 3.50
C VAL A 127 4.53 -1.47 5.02
N ASN A 128 5.10 -2.47 5.70
CA ASN A 128 5.23 -2.46 7.16
C ASN A 128 6.03 -1.23 7.66
N LYS A 129 7.11 -0.83 6.97
CA LYS A 129 7.85 0.40 7.31
C LYS A 129 6.97 1.65 7.16
N ILE A 130 6.18 1.72 6.09
CA ILE A 130 5.26 2.85 5.85
C ILE A 130 4.16 2.87 6.92
N ILE A 131 3.47 1.77 7.19
CA ILE A 131 2.42 1.70 8.21
C ILE A 131 2.94 2.07 9.60
N ALA A 132 4.18 1.72 9.92
CA ALA A 132 4.80 2.10 11.17
C ALA A 132 4.94 3.63 11.31
N SER A 133 5.20 4.36 10.22
CA SER A 133 5.41 5.82 10.24
C SER A 133 4.15 6.66 10.18
N LEU A 134 3.00 6.09 9.81
CA LEU A 134 1.75 6.82 9.72
C LEU A 134 1.27 7.28 11.11
N ASP A 135 0.68 8.46 11.20
CA ASP A 135 -0.09 8.85 12.38
C ASP A 135 -1.30 7.93 12.59
N ALA A 136 -1.87 7.95 13.79
CA ALA A 136 -2.97 7.06 14.16
C ALA A 136 -4.20 7.26 13.25
N HIS A 137 -4.50 8.51 12.88
CA HIS A 137 -5.65 8.84 12.05
C HIS A 137 -5.53 8.22 10.64
N THR A 138 -4.44 8.52 9.95
CA THR A 138 -4.17 8.06 8.57
C THR A 138 -4.10 6.53 8.51
N CYS A 139 -3.40 5.92 9.48
CA CYS A 139 -3.30 4.48 9.64
C CYS A 139 -4.65 3.81 9.88
N SER A 140 -5.49 4.37 10.76
CA SER A 140 -6.82 3.83 11.07
C SER A 140 -7.80 3.97 9.91
N THR A 141 -7.79 5.11 9.21
CA THR A 141 -8.60 5.35 8.01
C THR A 141 -8.27 4.31 6.95
N LEU A 142 -6.99 4.09 6.71
CA LEU A 142 -6.48 3.10 5.76
C LEU A 142 -6.94 1.67 6.06
N ILE A 143 -6.77 1.20 7.30
CA ILE A 143 -7.14 -0.19 7.65
C ILE A 143 -8.67 -0.41 7.66
N ARG A 144 -9.46 0.66 7.85
CA ARG A 144 -10.92 0.63 7.74
C ARG A 144 -11.41 0.73 6.29
N GLY A 145 -10.51 0.90 5.32
CA GLY A 145 -10.83 0.95 3.89
C GLY A 145 -11.13 2.34 3.36
N GLY A 146 -10.97 3.37 4.19
CA GLY A 146 -10.88 4.76 3.74
C GLY A 146 -9.49 5.04 3.18
N PHE A 147 -9.38 5.99 2.27
CA PHE A 147 -8.09 6.38 1.72
C PHE A 147 -8.09 7.84 1.29
N ASN A 148 -7.30 8.66 1.97
CA ASN A 148 -6.97 10.00 1.51
C ASN A 148 -5.54 9.99 0.97
N LEU A 149 -5.44 10.14 -0.35
CA LEU A 149 -4.18 10.10 -1.06
C LEU A 149 -3.19 11.15 -0.56
N SER A 150 -3.63 12.40 -0.42
CA SER A 150 -2.74 13.50 -0.04
C SER A 150 -2.18 13.31 1.37
N GLU A 151 -3.00 12.88 2.32
CA GLU A 151 -2.56 12.63 3.70
C GLU A 151 -1.58 11.46 3.76
N PHE A 152 -1.88 10.40 3.01
CA PHE A 152 -1.01 9.23 2.92
C PHE A 152 0.36 9.58 2.32
N THR A 153 0.42 10.30 1.20
CA THR A 153 1.68 10.60 0.51
C THR A 153 2.61 11.50 1.31
N ILE A 154 2.05 12.48 2.05
CA ILE A 154 2.84 13.35 2.95
C ILE A 154 3.68 12.51 3.93
N GLN A 155 3.12 11.39 4.40
CA GLN A 155 3.75 10.56 5.44
C GLN A 155 4.54 9.38 4.86
N ALA A 156 4.06 8.80 3.76
CA ALA A 156 4.71 7.64 3.13
C ALA A 156 5.95 8.04 2.32
N PHE A 157 5.93 9.17 1.62
CA PHE A 157 7.04 9.57 0.76
C PHE A 157 8.37 9.76 1.50
N PRO A 158 8.42 10.40 2.69
CA PRO A 158 9.65 10.47 3.46
C PRO A 158 10.24 9.09 3.78
N VAL A 159 9.40 8.10 4.10
CA VAL A 159 9.86 6.73 4.35
C VAL A 159 10.37 6.07 3.08
N MET A 160 9.63 6.17 1.98
CA MET A 160 10.06 5.64 0.69
C MET A 160 11.35 6.30 0.19
N ASN A 161 11.53 7.58 0.49
CA ASN A 161 12.75 8.33 0.16
C ASN A 161 13.97 7.81 0.92
N SER A 162 13.76 7.18 2.08
CA SER A 162 14.79 6.57 2.91
C SER A 162 15.07 5.09 2.59
N PHE A 163 14.37 4.50 1.61
CA PHE A 163 14.64 3.13 1.18
C PHE A 163 16.08 2.99 0.67
N ASP A 164 16.69 1.86 1.00
CA ASP A 164 17.94 1.46 0.36
C ASP A 164 17.72 1.03 -1.10
N GLU A 165 18.82 0.73 -1.81
CA GLU A 165 18.74 0.33 -3.22
C GLU A 165 17.92 -0.94 -3.45
N GLY A 166 18.01 -1.92 -2.54
CA GLY A 166 17.27 -3.17 -2.64
C GLY A 166 15.77 -2.96 -2.45
N GLU A 167 15.41 -2.14 -1.47
CA GLU A 167 14.02 -1.80 -1.17
C GLU A 167 13.36 -0.99 -2.28
N ALA A 168 14.06 0.02 -2.81
CA ALA A 168 13.56 0.82 -3.92
C ALA A 168 13.31 -0.02 -5.17
N LYS A 169 14.26 -0.89 -5.51
CA LYS A 169 14.15 -1.80 -6.65
C LYS A 169 13.01 -2.81 -6.46
N ALA A 170 12.92 -3.44 -5.29
CA ALA A 170 11.85 -4.39 -4.97
C ALA A 170 10.47 -3.72 -5.05
N TRP A 171 10.34 -2.50 -4.55
CA TRP A 171 9.10 -1.73 -4.61
C TRP A 171 8.62 -1.54 -6.06
N ILE A 172 9.50 -1.08 -6.95
CA ILE A 172 9.17 -0.85 -8.36
C ILE A 172 8.98 -2.16 -9.13
N GLN A 173 9.73 -3.21 -8.79
CA GLN A 173 9.58 -4.53 -9.41
C GLN A 173 8.17 -5.11 -9.17
N VAL A 174 7.63 -4.97 -7.96
CA VAL A 174 6.26 -5.42 -7.64
C VAL A 174 5.23 -4.64 -8.47
N ASN A 175 5.40 -3.32 -8.62
CA ASN A 175 4.51 -2.49 -9.45
C ASN A 175 4.51 -2.96 -10.91
N LYS A 176 5.69 -3.13 -11.51
CA LYS A 176 5.83 -3.62 -12.89
C LYS A 176 5.20 -5.01 -13.06
N ALA A 177 5.47 -5.93 -12.16
CA ALA A 177 4.93 -7.30 -12.22
C ALA A 177 3.39 -7.31 -12.15
N ALA A 178 2.78 -6.46 -11.32
CA ALA A 178 1.33 -6.34 -11.24
C ALA A 178 0.73 -5.82 -12.54
N ILE A 179 1.31 -4.75 -13.10
CA ILE A 179 0.89 -4.19 -14.39
C ILE A 179 0.99 -5.25 -15.49
N GLU A 180 2.11 -5.95 -15.57
CA GLU A 180 2.33 -7.00 -16.57
C GLU A 180 1.36 -8.17 -16.42
N ALA A 181 1.11 -8.64 -15.19
CA ALA A 181 0.14 -9.70 -14.93
C ALA A 181 -1.29 -9.28 -15.32
N GLN A 182 -1.65 -8.02 -15.10
CA GLN A 182 -2.93 -7.49 -15.54
C GLN A 182 -3.03 -7.40 -17.07
N LEU A 183 -1.99 -6.89 -17.74
CA LEU A 183 -1.91 -6.80 -19.20
C LEU A 183 -1.89 -8.17 -19.88
N ALA A 184 -1.34 -9.19 -19.22
CA ALA A 184 -1.33 -10.57 -19.68
C ALA A 184 -2.67 -11.30 -19.45
N GLY A 185 -3.59 -10.71 -18.69
CA GLY A 185 -4.85 -11.36 -18.34
C GLY A 185 -4.68 -12.54 -17.37
N SER A 186 -3.61 -12.56 -16.58
CA SER A 186 -3.34 -13.64 -15.62
C SER A 186 -4.51 -13.85 -14.65
N PRO A 187 -4.81 -15.08 -14.22
CA PRO A 187 -5.87 -15.32 -13.24
C PRO A 187 -5.48 -14.76 -11.86
N ASN A 188 -6.48 -14.45 -11.03
CA ASN A 188 -6.24 -14.09 -9.64
C ASN A 188 -5.76 -15.33 -8.86
N ILE A 189 -4.83 -15.12 -7.94
CA ILE A 189 -4.41 -16.13 -6.97
C ILE A 189 -5.11 -15.81 -5.65
N VAL A 190 -6.00 -16.71 -5.24
CA VAL A 190 -6.94 -16.52 -4.12
C VAL A 190 -6.42 -17.22 -2.87
N LEU A 191 -6.33 -16.48 -1.76
CA LEU A 191 -6.09 -17.01 -0.43
C LEU A 191 -7.39 -17.56 0.18
N SER A 192 -7.34 -18.78 0.69
CA SER A 192 -8.49 -19.39 1.37
C SER A 192 -8.76 -18.71 2.72
N THR A 193 -10.03 -18.71 3.15
CA THR A 193 -10.40 -18.18 4.48
C THR A 193 -9.69 -18.95 5.60
N GLU A 194 -9.49 -20.26 5.41
CA GLU A 194 -8.79 -21.12 6.38
C GLU A 194 -7.33 -20.72 6.54
N ASP A 195 -6.61 -20.52 5.44
CA ASP A 195 -5.20 -20.12 5.45
C ASP A 195 -4.99 -18.72 6.03
N ALA A 196 -5.88 -17.78 5.71
CA ALA A 196 -5.91 -16.45 6.31
C ALA A 196 -6.12 -16.53 7.83
N THR A 197 -7.11 -17.34 8.26
CA THR A 197 -7.41 -17.57 9.68
C THR A 197 -6.20 -18.14 10.41
N LEU A 198 -5.54 -19.16 9.85
CA LEU A 198 -4.36 -19.79 10.43
C LEU A 198 -3.22 -18.80 10.61
N ALA A 199 -2.98 -17.93 9.62
CA ALA A 199 -1.94 -16.92 9.69
C ALA A 199 -2.20 -15.87 10.79
N ILE A 200 -3.45 -15.41 10.95
CA ILE A 200 -3.83 -14.50 12.04
C ILE A 200 -3.62 -15.16 13.42
N ILE A 201 -3.98 -16.43 13.57
CA ILE A 201 -3.73 -17.18 14.83
C ILE A 201 -2.23 -17.24 15.12
N LYS A 202 -1.38 -17.41 14.10
CA LYS A 202 0.08 -17.44 14.27
C LYS A 202 0.62 -16.10 14.76
N ILE A 203 0.08 -14.96 14.28
CA ILE A 203 0.42 -13.63 14.81
C ILE A 203 0.14 -13.55 16.32
N ALA A 204 -1.04 -13.98 16.76
CA ALA A 204 -1.41 -13.95 18.17
C ALA A 204 -0.41 -14.78 19.01
N ARG A 205 -0.02 -15.97 18.52
CA ARG A 205 0.94 -16.86 19.20
C ARG A 205 2.36 -16.30 19.32
N LEU A 206 2.72 -15.26 18.58
CA LEU A 206 3.98 -14.53 18.77
C LEU A 206 3.95 -13.56 19.97
N SER A 207 2.86 -13.55 20.75
CA SER A 207 2.65 -12.64 21.87
C SER A 207 2.22 -13.39 23.12
N ASN A 208 2.32 -12.76 24.29
CA ASN A 208 1.77 -13.36 25.51
C ASN A 208 0.23 -13.39 25.47
N ALA A 209 -0.40 -14.09 26.42
CA ALA A 209 -1.86 -14.28 26.44
C ALA A 209 -2.65 -12.96 26.52
N SER A 210 -2.14 -11.97 27.27
CA SER A 210 -2.78 -10.66 27.41
C SER A 210 -2.77 -9.88 26.07
N GLN A 211 -1.59 -9.80 25.45
CA GLN A 211 -1.43 -9.15 24.14
C GLN A 211 -2.23 -9.84 23.03
N SER A 212 -2.30 -11.18 23.07
CA SER A 212 -3.11 -11.96 22.13
C SER A 212 -4.59 -11.60 22.23
N LYS A 213 -5.11 -11.44 23.45
CA LYS A 213 -6.51 -11.06 23.70
C LYS A 213 -6.79 -9.65 23.19
N ILE A 214 -5.88 -8.70 23.45
CA ILE A 214 -5.98 -7.31 22.94
C ILE A 214 -6.00 -7.33 21.42
N TYR A 215 -5.09 -8.06 20.78
CA TYR A 215 -5.02 -8.17 19.32
C TYR A 215 -6.32 -8.71 18.71
N PHE A 216 -6.84 -9.83 19.22
CA PHE A 216 -8.11 -10.37 18.71
C PHE A 216 -9.30 -9.43 18.96
N SER A 217 -9.35 -8.76 20.11
CA SER A 217 -10.38 -7.77 20.40
C SER A 217 -10.29 -6.61 19.41
N GLY A 218 -9.10 -6.07 19.18
CA GLY A 218 -8.86 -4.98 18.23
C GLY A 218 -9.23 -5.34 16.81
N LEU A 219 -8.92 -6.56 16.35
CA LEU A 219 -9.35 -7.04 15.04
C LEU A 219 -10.89 -7.11 14.93
N ALA A 220 -11.58 -7.55 15.97
CA ALA A 220 -13.03 -7.65 15.98
C ALA A 220 -13.73 -6.29 16.04
N SER A 221 -13.11 -5.31 16.69
CA SER A 221 -13.65 -3.95 16.82
C SER A 221 -13.06 -2.96 15.82
N LEU A 222 -12.35 -3.41 14.78
CA LEU A 222 -11.56 -2.53 13.90
C LEU A 222 -12.37 -1.35 13.31
N LYS A 223 -13.64 -1.59 12.98
CA LYS A 223 -14.55 -0.58 12.43
C LYS A 223 -15.00 0.48 13.44
N THR A 224 -14.96 0.18 14.74
CA THR A 224 -15.57 1.00 15.80
C THR A 224 -14.58 1.42 16.89
N ALA A 225 -13.37 0.85 16.90
CA ALA A 225 -12.30 1.23 17.82
C ALA A 225 -11.86 2.68 17.59
N SER A 226 -11.14 3.28 18.54
CA SER A 226 -10.47 4.57 18.32
C SER A 226 -9.40 4.47 17.23
N ASP A 227 -8.93 5.61 16.73
CA ASP A 227 -7.87 5.64 15.73
C ASP A 227 -6.56 5.04 16.26
N GLU A 228 -6.25 5.27 17.53
CA GLU A 228 -5.09 4.70 18.21
C GLU A 228 -5.16 3.17 18.28
N ASP A 229 -6.31 2.62 18.71
CA ASP A 229 -6.48 1.18 18.89
C ASP A 229 -6.53 0.45 17.54
N ALA A 230 -7.23 1.04 16.55
CA ALA A 230 -7.27 0.50 15.19
C ALA A 230 -5.88 0.50 14.56
N CYS A 231 -5.12 1.59 14.71
CA CYS A 231 -3.76 1.66 14.19
C CYS A 231 -2.79 0.72 14.93
N ALA A 232 -2.88 0.60 16.26
CA ALA A 232 -2.07 -0.34 17.03
C ALA A 232 -2.33 -1.80 16.61
N THR A 233 -3.59 -2.13 16.33
CA THR A 233 -3.98 -3.43 15.78
C THR A 233 -3.40 -3.65 14.39
N ALA A 234 -3.51 -2.66 13.50
CA ALA A 234 -2.92 -2.71 12.16
C ALA A 234 -1.40 -2.89 12.22
N ARG A 235 -0.69 -2.08 13.02
CA ARG A 235 0.76 -2.20 13.22
C ARG A 235 1.16 -3.58 13.74
N THR A 236 0.37 -4.17 14.65
CA THR A 236 0.61 -5.55 15.10
C THR A 236 0.46 -6.54 13.95
N LEU A 237 -0.60 -6.41 13.15
CA LEU A 237 -0.88 -7.26 12.00
C LEU A 237 0.23 -7.19 10.93
N TYR A 238 0.67 -6.00 10.53
CA TYR A 238 1.77 -5.82 9.56
C TYR A 238 3.13 -6.28 10.12
N SER A 239 3.50 -5.85 11.33
CA SER A 239 4.85 -6.12 11.88
C SER A 239 5.03 -7.59 12.23
N LYS A 240 4.12 -8.18 13.00
CA LYS A 240 4.20 -9.59 13.38
C LYS A 240 3.90 -10.50 12.19
N GLY A 241 3.03 -10.09 11.28
CA GLY A 241 2.78 -10.81 10.04
C GLY A 241 4.02 -10.92 9.16
N ASN A 242 4.77 -9.81 9.00
CA ASN A 242 6.03 -9.78 8.26
C ASN A 242 7.14 -10.63 8.92
N ALA A 243 7.06 -10.86 10.23
CA ALA A 243 8.02 -11.67 10.99
C ALA A 243 7.67 -13.18 11.03
N LEU A 244 6.54 -13.60 10.46
CA LEU A 244 6.20 -15.02 10.41
C LEU A 244 7.12 -15.80 9.46
N PRO A 245 7.35 -17.09 9.71
CA PRO A 245 7.95 -17.97 8.72
C PRO A 245 6.95 -18.29 7.59
N GLU A 246 7.47 -18.73 6.46
CA GLU A 246 6.63 -19.32 5.41
C GLU A 246 5.89 -20.58 5.90
N PRO A 247 4.67 -20.85 5.41
CA PRO A 247 3.91 -20.10 4.39
C PRO A 247 3.09 -18.91 4.94
N TYR A 248 3.12 -18.67 6.26
CA TYR A 248 2.15 -17.80 6.92
C TYR A 248 2.39 -16.31 6.62
N ARG A 249 3.64 -15.92 6.39
CA ARG A 249 3.95 -14.54 5.96
C ARG A 249 3.39 -14.27 4.57
N GLY A 250 3.52 -15.21 3.63
CA GLY A 250 2.83 -15.15 2.34
C GLY A 250 1.30 -15.04 2.45
N HIS A 251 0.69 -15.78 3.38
CA HIS A 251 -0.76 -15.67 3.65
C HIS A 251 -1.14 -14.27 4.16
N ILE A 252 -0.36 -13.68 5.07
CA ILE A 252 -0.61 -12.31 5.53
C ILE A 252 -0.40 -11.30 4.40
N ALA A 253 0.65 -11.46 3.59
CA ALA A 253 0.90 -10.57 2.45
C ALA A 253 -0.27 -10.57 1.46
N ARG A 254 -0.79 -11.75 1.12
CA ARG A 254 -2.01 -11.91 0.31
C ARG A 254 -3.21 -11.22 0.95
N LEU A 255 -3.49 -11.54 2.21
CA LEU A 255 -4.61 -10.98 2.97
C LEU A 255 -4.60 -9.45 2.95
N LEU A 256 -3.43 -8.86 3.16
CA LEU A 256 -3.28 -7.41 3.35
C LEU A 256 -3.09 -6.60 2.07
N LEU A 257 -2.60 -7.19 0.99
CA LEU A 257 -2.18 -6.42 -0.19
C LEU A 257 -3.07 -6.63 -1.42
N THR A 258 -3.91 -7.66 -1.43
CA THR A 258 -4.69 -8.03 -2.63
C THR A 258 -6.18 -7.67 -2.56
N GLY A 259 -6.64 -7.15 -1.41
CA GLY A 259 -8.04 -6.80 -1.18
C GLY A 259 -9.01 -7.96 -1.48
N ARG A 260 -10.22 -7.65 -1.92
CA ARG A 260 -11.25 -8.68 -2.19
C ARG A 260 -10.93 -9.62 -3.34
N ASN A 261 -10.03 -9.24 -4.26
CA ASN A 261 -9.76 -10.01 -5.47
C ASN A 261 -8.80 -11.18 -5.26
N GLY A 262 -7.93 -11.10 -4.25
CA GLY A 262 -7.00 -12.18 -3.88
C GLY A 262 -7.39 -12.93 -2.61
N ASN A 263 -8.61 -12.77 -2.12
CA ASN A 263 -9.14 -13.47 -0.94
C ASN A 263 -10.46 -14.17 -1.28
N GLU A 264 -10.68 -15.33 -0.67
CA GLU A 264 -11.93 -16.08 -0.82
C GLU A 264 -13.14 -15.22 -0.42
N LYS A 265 -14.18 -15.27 -1.25
CA LYS A 265 -15.43 -14.56 -0.96
C LYS A 265 -16.16 -15.29 0.15
N ILE A 266 -16.35 -14.62 1.26
CA ILE A 266 -17.17 -15.13 2.35
C ILE A 266 -18.62 -14.72 2.04
N TYR A 267 -19.38 -15.68 1.50
CA TYR A 267 -20.82 -15.51 1.34
C TYR A 267 -21.46 -15.54 2.73
N HIS A 268 -22.01 -14.40 3.17
CA HIS A 268 -22.98 -14.42 4.25
C HIS A 268 -24.25 -15.06 3.67
N SER A 269 -24.56 -16.28 4.08
CA SER A 269 -25.94 -16.76 4.01
C SER A 269 -26.76 -15.82 4.90
N GLU A 270 -27.59 -14.99 4.28
CA GLU A 270 -28.64 -14.22 4.98
C GLU A 270 -29.59 -15.15 5.74
#